data_AF-A0A2M7B4J0-F1
#
_entry.id   AF-A0A2M7B4J0-F1
#
_cell.length_a   1.000
_cell.length_b   1.000
_cell.length_c   1.000
_cell.angle_alpha   90.00
_cell.angle_beta   90.00
_cell.angle_gamma   90.00
#
_symmetry.space_group_name_H-M   'P 1'
#
loop_
_entity.id
_entity.type
_entity.pdbx_description
1 polymer ?
#
loop_
_entity_poly.entity_id
_entity_poly.type
_entity_poly.pdbx_seq_one_letter_code
_entity_poly.pdbx_strand_id
1 'polypeptide(L)'
;MSIDDLLIEAQEAQQQIWLIRALNVAERTNATVTVHLSLTSDLFVQIFLSERSGRFSLALIGPSGRLYGRDREHGVWHRRPFEQPDHHEPTSEGMSPRPIHQFMAEVEQILLENDLI
;
A
#
# COMPACT_ATOMS: atom_id res chain seq x y z
N MET A 1 -8.45 6.44 10.59
CA MET A 1 -7.76 6.97 9.41
C MET A 1 -8.79 7.52 8.47
N SER A 2 -8.77 8.84 8.30
CA SER A 2 -9.50 9.58 7.29
C SER A 2 -8.70 9.64 5.97
N ILE A 3 -9.32 10.16 4.91
CA ILE A 3 -8.64 10.48 3.65
C ILE A 3 -7.50 11.48 3.88
N ASP A 4 -7.74 12.50 4.70
CA ASP A 4 -6.72 13.52 4.95
C ASP A 4 -5.53 12.95 5.75
N ASP A 5 -5.79 12.10 6.75
CA ASP A 5 -4.73 11.38 7.48
C ASP A 5 -3.86 10.55 6.51
N LEU A 6 -4.51 9.82 5.59
CA LEU A 6 -3.83 8.98 4.60
C LEU A 6 -2.98 9.82 3.64
N LEU A 7 -3.50 10.95 3.17
CA LEU A 7 -2.76 11.84 2.26
C LEU A 7 -1.56 12.48 2.95
N ILE A 8 -1.70 12.87 4.22
CA ILE A 8 -0.59 13.38 5.04
C ILE A 8 0.49 12.30 5.15
N GLU A 9 0.12 11.09 5.57
CA GLU A 9 1.09 10.00 5.71
C GLU A 9 1.76 9.64 4.38
N ALA A 10 1.02 9.60 3.28
CA ALA A 10 1.57 9.32 1.95
C ALA A 10 2.58 10.41 1.52
N GLN A 11 2.28 11.67 1.81
CA GLN A 11 3.16 12.80 1.52
C GLN A 11 4.43 12.76 2.36
N GLU A 12 4.32 12.42 3.64
CA GLU A 12 5.46 12.21 4.54
C GLU A 12 6.31 11.02 4.09
N ALA A 13 5.68 9.90 3.67
CA ALA A 13 6.35 8.74 3.13
C ALA A 13 7.18 9.10 1.89
N GLN A 14 6.59 9.84 0.94
CA GLN A 14 7.31 10.31 -0.25
C GLN A 14 8.57 11.11 0.09
N GLN A 15 8.53 11.92 1.16
CA GLN A 15 9.67 12.75 1.57
C GLN A 15 10.73 11.97 2.35
N GLN A 16 10.35 10.89 3.04
CA GLN A 16 11.21 10.16 3.97
C GLN A 16 11.77 8.86 3.39
N ILE A 17 11.08 8.25 2.43
CA ILE A 17 11.41 6.93 1.88
C ILE A 17 11.97 7.13 0.48
N TRP A 18 13.28 6.88 0.34
CA TRP A 18 14.04 7.10 -0.89
C TRP A 18 13.50 6.33 -2.11
N LEU A 19 12.83 5.19 -1.87
CA LEU A 19 12.26 4.34 -2.90
C LEU A 19 11.09 5.00 -3.63
N ILE A 20 10.38 5.94 -2.98
CA ILE A 20 9.21 6.61 -3.57
C ILE A 20 9.69 7.77 -4.46
N ARG A 21 9.53 7.62 -5.77
CA ARG A 21 9.91 8.64 -6.75
C ARG A 21 8.85 9.71 -6.95
N ALA A 22 7.58 9.31 -6.88
CA ALA A 22 6.46 10.21 -7.09
C ALA A 22 5.22 9.73 -6.33
N LEU A 23 4.38 10.69 -5.95
CA LEU A 23 3.04 10.47 -5.41
C LEU A 23 2.02 11.04 -6.39
N ASN A 24 1.02 10.25 -6.76
CA ASN A 24 -0.09 10.67 -7.58
C ASN A 24 -1.43 10.29 -6.93
N VAL A 25 -2.36 11.24 -6.83
CA VAL A 25 -3.74 10.94 -6.43
C VAL A 25 -4.51 10.56 -7.69
N ALA A 26 -4.70 9.25 -7.90
CA ALA A 26 -5.31 8.71 -9.10
C ALA A 26 -6.83 8.97 -9.15
N GLU A 27 -7.49 8.86 -8.01
CA GLU A 27 -8.93 9.11 -7.88
C GLU A 27 -9.24 9.65 -6.47
N ARG A 28 -10.18 10.58 -6.38
CA ARG A 28 -10.69 11.08 -5.11
C ARG A 28 -12.17 11.40 -5.23
N THR A 29 -12.94 10.93 -4.26
CA THR A 29 -14.32 11.36 -4.02
C THR A 29 -14.44 11.95 -2.62
N ASN A 30 -15.66 12.25 -2.18
CA ASN A 30 -15.92 12.71 -0.82
C ASN A 30 -15.73 11.62 0.26
N ALA A 31 -15.56 10.34 -0.12
CA ALA A 31 -15.48 9.23 0.83
C ALA A 31 -14.50 8.11 0.41
N THR A 32 -13.83 8.26 -0.72
CA THR A 32 -12.82 7.33 -1.20
C THR A 32 -11.62 8.08 -1.77
N VAL A 33 -10.44 7.47 -1.69
CA VAL A 33 -9.23 7.94 -2.34
C VAL A 33 -8.40 6.76 -2.84
N THR A 34 -7.81 6.91 -4.02
CA THR A 34 -6.79 6.03 -4.58
C THR A 34 -5.52 6.83 -4.82
N VAL A 35 -4.42 6.40 -4.21
CA VAL A 35 -3.09 7.01 -4.35
C VAL A 35 -2.13 5.99 -4.96
N HIS A 36 -1.28 6.45 -5.87
CA HIS A 36 -0.17 5.69 -6.45
C HIS A 36 1.15 6.29 -5.98
N LEU A 37 2.02 5.44 -5.42
CA LEU A 37 3.40 5.77 -5.09
C LEU A 37 4.31 5.07 -6.11
N SER A 38 4.88 5.81 -7.04
CA SER A 38 5.77 5.25 -8.07
C SER A 38 7.13 4.88 -7.47
N LEU A 39 7.63 3.68 -7.77
CA LEU A 39 8.94 3.19 -7.28
C LEU A 39 9.96 3.09 -8.42
N THR A 40 9.57 2.47 -9.54
CA THR A 40 10.34 2.38 -10.79
C THR A 40 9.42 2.65 -11.99
N SER A 41 9.88 2.43 -13.23
CA SER A 41 9.02 2.49 -14.42
C SER A 41 7.89 1.47 -14.40
N ASP A 42 8.12 0.33 -13.76
CA ASP A 42 7.27 -0.85 -13.86
C ASP A 42 6.68 -1.27 -12.51
N LEU A 43 7.08 -0.59 -11.42
CA LEU A 43 6.63 -0.86 -10.06
C LEU A 43 6.02 0.37 -9.41
N PHE A 44 4.86 0.20 -8.80
CA PHE A 44 4.23 1.21 -7.95
C PHE A 44 3.44 0.56 -6.82
N VAL A 45 3.22 1.31 -5.74
CA VAL A 45 2.28 0.93 -4.69
C VAL A 45 0.95 1.64 -4.92
N GLN A 46 -0.13 0.85 -4.99
CA GLN A 46 -1.49 1.36 -4.96
C GLN A 46 -2.02 1.33 -3.53
N ILE A 47 -2.60 2.46 -3.13
CA ILE A 47 -3.22 2.67 -1.83
C ILE A 47 -4.68 3.05 -2.10
N PHE A 48 -5.62 2.30 -1.54
CA PHE A 48 -7.04 2.61 -1.62
C PHE A 48 -7.65 2.72 -0.23
N LEU A 49 -8.41 3.77 0.04
CA LEU A 49 -9.19 3.92 1.27
C LEU A 49 -10.63 4.26 0.93
N SER A 50 -11.56 3.62 1.64
CA SER A 50 -12.97 4.01 1.72
C SER A 50 -13.34 4.28 3.18
N GLU A 51 -13.60 5.54 3.51
CA GLU A 51 -13.98 5.91 4.88
C GLU A 51 -15.33 5.31 5.28
N ARG A 52 -16.27 5.24 4.32
CA ARG A 52 -17.62 4.69 4.55
C ARG A 52 -17.62 3.22 4.95
N SER A 53 -16.82 2.41 4.25
CA SER A 53 -16.75 0.96 4.51
C SER A 53 -15.63 0.58 5.48
N GLY A 54 -14.71 1.51 5.76
CA GLY A 54 -13.47 1.22 6.48
C GLY A 54 -12.47 0.39 5.68
N ARG A 55 -12.76 0.05 4.41
CA ARG A 55 -11.86 -0.72 3.55
C ARG A 55 -10.58 0.06 3.30
N PHE A 56 -9.45 -0.59 3.50
CA PHE A 56 -8.14 -0.02 3.27
C PHE A 56 -7.24 -1.07 2.60
N SER A 57 -6.74 -0.79 1.40
CA SER A 57 -5.90 -1.71 0.65
C SER A 57 -4.56 -1.06 0.30
N LEU A 58 -3.49 -1.82 0.49
CA LEU A 58 -2.12 -1.50 0.12
C LEU A 58 -1.63 -2.64 -0.78
N ALA A 59 -1.16 -2.32 -1.98
CA ALA A 59 -0.78 -3.31 -2.97
C ALA A 59 0.48 -2.87 -3.72
N LEU A 60 1.51 -3.72 -3.72
CA LEU A 60 2.63 -3.59 -4.66
C LEU A 60 2.19 -4.16 -6.01
N ILE A 61 2.24 -3.32 -7.04
CA ILE A 61 1.86 -3.67 -8.40
C ILE A 61 3.11 -3.70 -9.28
N GLY A 62 3.25 -4.77 -10.06
CA GLY A 62 4.27 -4.91 -11.09
C GLY A 62 3.70 -5.24 -12.46
N PRO A 63 4.55 -5.61 -13.44
CA PRO A 63 4.15 -5.81 -14.83
C PRO A 63 3.04 -6.85 -15.04
N SER A 64 3.04 -7.90 -14.22
CA SER A 64 2.09 -9.02 -14.29
C SER A 64 0.89 -8.85 -13.34
N GLY A 65 0.78 -7.72 -12.66
CA GLY A 65 -0.30 -7.43 -11.72
C GLY A 65 0.17 -7.29 -10.28
N ARG A 66 -0.70 -7.65 -9.33
CA ARG A 66 -0.42 -7.51 -7.89
C ARG A 66 0.64 -8.52 -7.47
N LEU A 67 1.75 -8.02 -6.96
CA LEU A 67 2.83 -8.85 -6.44
C LEU A 67 2.66 -9.11 -4.95
N TYR A 68 2.24 -8.12 -4.16
CA TYR A 68 2.12 -8.21 -2.71
C TYR A 68 1.00 -7.29 -2.18
N GLY A 69 0.48 -7.53 -0.98
CA GLY A 69 -0.34 -6.52 -0.33
C GLY A 69 -0.83 -6.78 1.10
N ARG A 70 -1.41 -5.72 1.66
CA ARG A 70 -2.09 -5.69 2.96
C ARG A 70 -3.48 -5.10 2.77
N ASP A 71 -4.51 -5.85 3.14
CA ASP A 71 -5.90 -5.43 2.99
C ASP A 71 -6.61 -5.46 4.33
N ARG A 72 -7.31 -4.38 4.68
CA ARG A 72 -8.26 -4.33 5.78
C ARG A 72 -9.66 -4.49 5.23
N GLU A 73 -10.25 -5.67 5.47
CA GLU A 73 -11.60 -6.01 5.07
C GLU A 73 -12.41 -6.40 6.32
N HIS A 74 -13.62 -5.85 6.46
CA HIS A 74 -14.48 -6.06 7.64
C HIS A 74 -13.78 -5.79 8.99
N GLY A 75 -12.82 -4.84 9.00
CA GLY A 75 -12.05 -4.48 10.19
C GLY A 75 -10.86 -5.38 10.51
N VAL A 76 -10.64 -6.46 9.75
CA VAL A 76 -9.54 -7.40 9.93
C VAL A 76 -8.47 -7.15 8.87
N TRP A 77 -7.20 -7.17 9.27
CA TRP A 77 -6.09 -7.09 8.34
C TRP A 77 -5.73 -8.48 7.81
N HIS A 78 -5.46 -8.53 6.52
CA HIS A 78 -5.02 -9.70 5.80
C HIS A 78 -3.78 -9.36 4.99
N ARG A 79 -2.87 -10.33 4.89
CA ARG A 79 -1.73 -10.30 3.98
C ARG A 79 -2.05 -11.08 2.73
N ARG A 80 -1.61 -10.54 1.59
CA ARG A 80 -1.59 -11.17 0.27
C ARG A 80 -0.12 -11.42 -0.05
N PRO A 81 0.41 -12.64 0.14
CA PRO A 81 1.84 -12.92 0.07
C PRO A 81 2.43 -12.63 -1.32
N PHE A 82 3.75 -12.44 -1.36
CA PHE A 82 4.47 -12.17 -2.60
C PHE A 82 4.28 -13.31 -3.61
N GLU A 83 3.96 -12.99 -4.86
CA GLU A 83 3.66 -13.94 -5.96
C GLU A 83 2.51 -14.93 -5.71
N GLN A 84 1.81 -14.82 -4.58
CA GLN A 84 0.63 -15.61 -4.27
C GLN A 84 -0.55 -14.66 -4.04
N PRO A 85 -0.91 -13.83 -5.04
CA PRO A 85 -1.87 -12.77 -4.86
C PRO A 85 -3.26 -13.30 -4.55
N ASP A 86 -3.57 -14.58 -4.75
CA ASP A 86 -4.88 -15.18 -4.42
C ASP A 86 -4.97 -15.71 -2.98
N HIS A 87 -3.84 -15.87 -2.28
CA HIS A 87 -3.81 -16.34 -0.90
C HIS A 87 -4.11 -15.20 0.08
N HIS A 88 -4.94 -15.48 1.09
CA HIS A 88 -5.24 -14.55 2.18
C HIS A 88 -4.79 -15.14 3.50
N GLU A 89 -3.83 -14.47 4.14
CA GLU A 89 -3.38 -14.84 5.47
C GLU A 89 -3.88 -13.80 6.47
N PRO A 90 -4.78 -14.15 7.41
CA PRO A 90 -5.17 -13.23 8.47
C PRO A 90 -3.95 -12.81 9.28
N THR A 91 -3.82 -11.51 9.54
CA THR A 91 -2.73 -10.98 10.38
C THR A 91 -3.31 -10.37 11.63
N SER A 92 -3.32 -11.16 12.71
CA SER A 92 -3.92 -10.79 14.00
C SER A 92 -3.23 -9.59 14.66
N GLU A 93 -1.97 -9.35 14.33
CA GLU A 93 -1.21 -8.16 14.77
C GLU A 93 -1.68 -6.86 14.10
N GLY A 94 -2.39 -6.95 12.97
CA GLY A 94 -2.83 -5.79 12.21
C GLY A 94 -1.71 -5.04 11.50
N MET A 95 -1.87 -3.73 11.40
CA MET A 95 -0.84 -2.80 10.94
C MET A 95 -0.62 -1.72 11.99
N SER A 96 0.57 -1.12 11.96
CA SER A 96 0.96 -0.02 12.82
C SER A 96 0.08 1.23 12.58
N PRO A 97 0.16 2.24 13.46
CA PRO A 97 -0.50 3.53 13.25
C PRO A 97 -0.03 4.28 11.99
N ARG A 98 1.12 3.92 11.41
CA ARG A 98 1.64 4.42 10.14
C ARG A 98 1.74 3.28 9.11
N PRO A 99 0.60 2.82 8.57
CA PRO A 99 0.53 1.65 7.71
C PRO A 99 1.23 1.83 6.36
N ILE A 100 1.30 3.05 5.79
CA ILE A 100 2.05 3.28 4.55
C ILE A 100 3.55 3.10 4.82
N HIS A 101 4.08 3.67 5.90
CA HIS A 101 5.49 3.51 6.26
C HIS A 101 5.85 2.05 6.52
N GLN A 102 5.02 1.34 7.30
CA GLN A 102 5.23 -0.09 7.53
C GLN A 102 5.19 -0.88 6.21
N PHE A 103 4.18 -0.64 5.36
CA PHE A 103 4.03 -1.35 4.09
C PHE A 103 5.22 -1.09 3.16
N MET A 104 5.73 0.14 3.12
CA MET A 104 6.89 0.48 2.32
C MET A 104 8.16 -0.20 2.82
N ALA A 105 8.33 -0.40 4.13
CA ALA A 105 9.44 -1.19 4.67
C ALA A 105 9.32 -2.68 4.27
N GLU A 106 8.12 -3.25 4.30
CA GLU A 106 7.85 -4.61 3.82
C GLU A 106 8.14 -4.73 2.30
N VAL A 107 7.73 -3.73 1.51
CA VAL A 107 7.98 -3.67 0.07
C VAL A 107 9.47 -3.55 -0.24
N GLU A 108 10.20 -2.67 0.45
CA GLU A 108 11.65 -2.52 0.26
C GLU A 108 12.37 -3.85 0.49
N GLN A 109 12.03 -4.55 1.58
CA GLN A 109 12.60 -5.88 1.85
C GLN A 109 12.28 -6.88 0.73
N ILE A 110 11.03 -6.95 0.27
CA ILE A 110 10.63 -7.83 -0.84
C ILE A 110 11.42 -7.52 -2.11
N LEU A 111 11.56 -6.24 -2.46
CA LEU A 111 12.26 -5.87 -3.69
C LEU A 111 13.76 -6.20 -3.61
N LEU A 112 14.40 -6.00 -2.46
CA LEU A 112 15.80 -6.36 -2.23
C LEU A 112 16.03 -7.88 -2.24
N GLU A 113 15.15 -8.65 -1.60
CA GLU A 113 15.28 -10.12 -1.51
C GLU A 113 15.06 -10.83 -2.86
N ASN A 114 14.40 -10.16 -3.81
CA ASN A 114 14.06 -10.72 -5.12
C ASN A 114 14.79 -10.02 -6.29
N ASP A 115 15.84 -9.23 -6.00
CA ASP A 115 16.66 -8.52 -6.99
C ASP A 115 15.84 -7.63 -7.96
N LEU A 116 14.80 -6.96 -7.45
CA LEU A 116 13.91 -6.09 -8.23
C LEU A 116 14.31 -4.60 -8.19
N ILE A 117 15.28 -4.24 -7.34
CA ILE A 117 15.89 -2.90 -7.24
C ILE A 117 17.38 -2.98 -6.86
#